data_AF-A0A520RD78-F1
#
_entry.id   AF-A0A520RD78-F1
#
_cell.length_a   1.000
_cell.length_b   1.000
_cell.length_c   1.000
_cell.angle_alpha   90.00
_cell.angle_beta   90.00
_cell.angle_gamma   90.00
#
_symmetry.space_group_name_H-M   'P 1'
#
loop_
_entity.id
_entity.type
_entity.pdbx_description
1 polymer ?
#
loop_
_entity_poly.entity_id
_entity_poly.type
_entity_poly.pdbx_seq_one_letter_code
_entity_poly.pdbx_strand_id
1 'polypeptide(L)' 'KVQASEVMEFCAREAMQILGGLGYMRGNRVERIYREVRVNAIGGGSEEIMRDLATRQYGL' A
#
# COMPACT_ATOMS: atom_id res chain seq x y z
N LYS A 1 4.75 5.31 8.82
CA LYS A 1 4.06 5.47 7.51
C LYS A 1 4.44 4.35 6.55
N VAL A 2 5.71 4.23 6.13
CA VAL A 2 6.16 3.23 5.12
C VAL A 2 5.73 1.81 5.47
N GLN A 3 5.99 1.36 6.70
CA GLN A 3 5.53 0.03 7.14
C GLN A 3 4.00 -0.16 7.04
N ALA A 4 3.22 0.90 7.30
CA ALA A 4 1.77 0.82 7.22
C ALA A 4 1.26 0.76 5.78
N SER A 5 1.89 1.47 4.84
CA SER A 5 1.55 1.38 3.41
C SER A 5 1.88 0.00 2.84
N GLU A 6 3.05 -0.55 3.18
CA GLU A 6 3.47 -1.90 2.77
C GLU A 6 2.52 -2.98 3.30
N VAL A 7 2.17 -2.91 4.59
CA VAL A 7 1.23 -3.87 5.20
C VAL A 7 -0.15 -3.76 4.56
N MET A 8 -0.62 -2.54 4.29
CA MET A 8 -1.90 -2.33 3.61
C MET A 8 -1.89 -2.94 2.19
N GLU A 9 -0.77 -2.81 1.46
CA GLU A 9 -0.62 -3.36 0.11
C GLU A 9 -0.62 -4.88 0.14
N PHE A 10 0.14 -5.46 1.08
CA PHE A 10 0.14 -6.90 1.31
C PHE A 10 -1.27 -7.41 1.59
N CYS A 11 -1.98 -6.84 2.57
CA CYS A 11 -3.32 -7.30 2.93
C CYS A 11 -4.33 -7.15 1.79
N ALA A 12 -4.30 -6.03 1.06
CA ALA A 12 -5.19 -5.82 -0.07
C ALA A 12 -4.91 -6.82 -1.20
N ARG A 13 -3.65 -7.09 -1.51
CA ARG A 13 -3.23 -8.07 -2.53
C ARG A 13 -3.65 -9.49 -2.16
N GLU A 14 -3.43 -9.91 -0.91
CA GLU A 14 -3.87 -11.24 -0.44
C GLU A 14 -5.39 -11.37 -0.46
N ALA A 15 -6.13 -10.32 -0.08
CA ALA A 15 -7.59 -10.33 -0.17
C ALA A 15 -8.08 -10.49 -1.62
N MET A 16 -7.46 -9.80 -2.58
CA MET A 16 -7.76 -9.96 -4.02
C MET A 16 -7.52 -11.41 -4.46
N GLN A 17 -6.42 -12.02 -4.04
CA GLN A 17 -6.07 -13.39 -4.39
C GLN A 17 -7.08 -14.41 -3.82
N ILE A 18 -7.50 -14.25 -2.56
CA ILE A 18 -8.48 -15.12 -1.90
C ILE A 18 -9.85 -15.04 -2.58
N LEU A 19 -10.28 -13.83 -2.95
CA LEU A 19 -11.54 -13.59 -3.64
C LEU A 19 -11.52 -13.98 -5.12
N GLY A 20 -10.34 -14.20 -5.70
CA GLY A 20 -10.16 -14.55 -7.10
C GLY A 20 -10.81 -13.54 -8.05
N GLY A 21 -11.46 -14.04 -9.10
CA GLY A 21 -12.11 -13.18 -10.11
C GLY A 21 -13.14 -12.20 -9.52
N LEU A 22 -13.86 -12.59 -8.46
CA LEU A 22 -14.82 -11.71 -7.78
C LEU A 22 -14.15 -10.50 -7.11
N GLY A 23 -12.90 -10.66 -6.66
CA GLY A 23 -12.10 -9.58 -6.10
C GLY A 23 -11.79 -8.50 -7.14
N TYR A 24 -11.70 -8.88 -8.42
CA TYR A 24 -11.39 -7.96 -9.53
C TYR A 24 -12.61 -7.24 -10.11
N MET A 25 -13.82 -7.66 -9.75
CA MET A 25 -15.05 -7.07 -10.27
C MET A 25 -15.32 -5.70 -9.62
N ARG A 26 -15.68 -4.71 -10.45
CA ARG A 26 -16.10 -3.39 -9.98
C ARG A 26 -17.30 -3.51 -9.03
N GLY A 27 -17.30 -2.69 -7.98
CA GLY A 27 -18.32 -2.72 -6.92
C GLY A 27 -17.92 -3.57 -5.71
N ASN A 28 -16.90 -4.44 -5.84
CA ASN A 28 -16.30 -5.09 -4.68
C ASN A 28 -15.47 -4.08 -3.88
N ARG A 29 -15.64 -4.07 -2.55
CA ARG A 29 -14.86 -3.18 -1.66
C ARG A 29 -13.37 -3.46 -1.74
N VAL A 30 -12.97 -4.72 -1.91
CA VAL A 30 -11.57 -5.13 -1.97
C VAL A 30 -10.88 -4.58 -3.21
N GLU A 31 -11.55 -4.58 -4.36
CA GLU A 31 -11.06 -3.94 -5.60
C GLU A 31 -10.74 -2.45 -5.38
N ARG A 32 -11.66 -1.75 -4.71
CA ARG A 32 -11.49 -0.32 -4.43
C ARG A 32 -10.32 -0.08 -3.49
N ILE A 33 -10.26 -0.84 -2.39
CA ILE A 33 -9.16 -0.74 -1.42
C ILE A 33 -7.83 -1.00 -2.11
N TYR A 34 -7.72 -2.04 -2.93
CA TYR A 34 -6.50 -2.38 -3.67
C TYR A 34 -6.01 -1.24 -4.55
N ARG A 35 -6.91 -0.51 -5.23
CA ARG A 35 -6.55 0.69 -6.00
C ARG A 35 -6.10 1.86 -5.14
N GLU A 36 -6.74 2.06 -3.99
CA GLU A 36 -6.45 3.18 -3.09
C GLU A 36 -5.09 3.03 -2.39
N VAL A 37 -4.63 1.81 -2.13
CA VAL A 37 -3.35 1.58 -1.43
C VAL A 37 -2.17 2.25 -2.14
N ARG A 38 -2.16 2.26 -3.47
CA ARG A 38 -1.06 2.84 -4.26
C ARG A 38 -0.88 4.34 -4.02
N VAL A 39 -1.95 5.06 -3.70
CA VAL A 39 -1.87 6.50 -3.37
C VAL A 39 -1.20 6.71 -2.01
N ASN A 40 -1.41 5.81 -1.04
CA ASN A 40 -0.81 5.92 0.29
C ASN A 40 0.71 5.76 0.29
N ALA A 41 1.24 4.96 -0.64
CA ALA A 41 2.69 4.81 -0.85
C ALA A 41 3.34 6.10 -1.40
N ILE A 42 2.58 6.96 -2.08
CA ILE A 42 3.08 8.19 -2.74
C ILE A 42 2.80 9.44 -1.91
N GLY A 43 1.58 9.57 -1.40
CA GLY A 43 1.07 10.79 -0.77
C GLY A 43 1.86 11.16 0.49
N GLY A 44 2.38 12.39 0.58
CA GLY A 44 3.21 12.82 1.70
C GLY A 44 4.61 12.19 1.73
N GLY A 45 5.21 11.96 0.56
CA GLY A 45 6.56 11.42 0.36
C GLY A 45 6.54 9.94 -0.03
N SER A 46 7.25 9.58 -1.10
CA SER A 46 7.34 8.17 -1.50
C SER A 46 8.04 7.33 -0.44
N GLU A 47 7.89 6.01 -0.50
CA GLU A 47 8.51 5.10 0.48
C GLU A 47 10.04 5.25 0.49
N GLU A 48 10.67 5.44 -0.67
CA GLU A 48 12.10 5.69 -0.79
C GLU A 48 12.52 7.00 -0.14
N ILE A 49 11.76 8.08 -0.37
CA ILE A 49 12.03 9.40 0.24
C ILE A 49 11.88 9.34 1.75
N MET A 50 10.86 8.63 2.24
CA MET A 50 10.62 8.46 3.67
C MET A 50 11.71 7.61 4.34
N ARG A 51 12.23 6.59 3.65
CA ARG A 51 13.36 5.79 4.13
C ARG A 51 14.67 6.59 4.13
N ASP A 52 14.97 7.34 3.06
CA ASP A 52 16.14 8.23 3.00
C ASP A 52 16.10 9.29 4.10
N LEU A 53 14.94 9.92 4.32
CA LEU A 53 14.74 10.85 5.42
C LEU A 53 14.99 10.20 6.78
N ALA A 54 14.47 8.99 7.00
CA ALA A 54 14.69 8.26 8.23
C ALA A 54 16.18 7.95 8.45
N THR A 55 16.89 7.46 7.44
CA THR A 55 18.34 7.22 7.47
C THR A 55 19.10 8.48 7.92
N ARG A 56 18.82 9.63 7.29
CA ARG A 56 19.42 10.92 7.66
C ARG A 56 19.10 11.34 9.09
N GLN A 57 17.89 11.08 9.58
CA GLN A 57 17.49 11.38 10.97
C GLN A 57 18.19 10.48 11.99
N TYR A 58 18.49 9.23 11.62
CA TYR A 58 19.27 8.31 12.46
C TYR A 58 20.78 8.61 12.45
N GLY A 59 21.24 9.55 11.61
CA GLY A 59 22.67 9.88 11.49
C GLY A 59 23.49 8.76 10.86
N LEU A 60 22.83 7.87 10.11
CA LEU A 60 23.42 6.83 9.27
C LEU A 60 23.64 7.37 7.86
#